data_AF-A0A4Q2KMS7-F1
#
_entry.id   AF-A0A4Q2KMS7-F1
#
_cell.length_a   1.000
_cell.length_b   1.000
_cell.length_c   1.000
_cell.angle_alpha   90.00
_cell.angle_beta   90.00
_cell.angle_gamma   90.00
#
_symmetry.space_group_name_H-M   'P 1'
#
loop_
_entity.id
_entity.type
_entity.pdbx_description
1 polymer ?
#
loop_
_entity_poly.entity_id
_entity_poly.type
_entity_poly.pdbx_seq_one_letter_code
_entity_poly.pdbx_strand_id
1 'polypeptide(L)'
;MRLISRLNPAEGVGDFWAYIRRPQPYRWPILGLSMLMTGTLLFWVLQERYYLPPERPQVTYITTFAPGRTDEEIIASNIANEARKDALAAEQAERDEIRREIYRTFGRAAGMDVEKIEREAAAERAREEAAEKARREALIGESIAEPAE
;
A
#
# COMPACT_ATOMS: atom_id res chain seq x y z
N MET A 1 38.97 -16.67 38.79
CA MET A 1 39.69 -15.56 38.10
C MET A 1 41.22 -15.68 38.23
N ARG A 2 41.83 -16.85 37.95
CA ARG A 2 43.29 -17.08 38.12
C ARG A 2 44.03 -17.46 36.83
N LEU A 3 43.30 -17.57 35.71
CA LEU A 3 43.85 -17.94 34.39
C LEU A 3 44.32 -16.71 33.60
N ILE A 4 43.64 -15.57 33.77
CA ILE A 4 43.91 -14.34 33.01
C ILE A 4 45.21 -13.66 33.50
N SER A 5 45.59 -13.83 34.77
CA SER A 5 46.84 -13.27 35.32
C SER A 5 48.11 -13.99 34.88
N ARG A 6 47.99 -15.13 34.18
CA ARG A 6 49.11 -15.90 33.61
C ARG A 6 49.30 -15.65 32.12
N LEU A 7 48.35 -14.97 31.48
CA LEU A 7 48.44 -14.60 30.07
C LEU A 7 49.10 -13.23 30.01
N ASN A 8 50.33 -13.16 29.49
CA ASN A 8 51.00 -11.90 29.21
C ASN A 8 50.78 -11.52 27.73
N PRO A 9 49.74 -10.73 27.40
CA PRO A 9 49.40 -10.45 26.00
C PRO A 9 50.49 -9.64 25.29
N ALA A 10 51.24 -8.80 26.02
CA ALA A 10 52.29 -7.98 25.44
C ALA A 10 53.47 -8.83 24.93
N GLU A 11 53.86 -9.84 25.71
CA GLU A 11 54.95 -10.76 25.37
C GLU A 11 54.54 -11.71 24.23
N GLY A 12 53.31 -12.21 24.24
CA GLY A 12 52.79 -13.06 23.16
C GLY A 12 52.71 -12.36 21.80
N VAL A 13 52.37 -11.07 21.77
CA VAL A 13 52.40 -10.27 20.52
C VAL A 13 53.84 -10.06 20.05
N GLY A 14 54.78 -9.85 20.97
CA GLY A 14 56.21 -9.74 20.67
C GLY A 14 56.78 -11.01 20.04
N ASP A 15 56.48 -12.18 20.63
CA ASP A 15 56.92 -13.48 20.13
C ASP A 15 56.34 -13.81 18.75
N PHE A 16 55.06 -13.51 18.55
CA PHE A 16 54.40 -13.67 17.25
C PHE A 16 55.06 -12.81 16.16
N TRP A 17 55.34 -11.55 16.48
CA TRP A 17 55.98 -10.62 15.55
C TRP A 17 57.43 -11.00 15.23
N ALA A 18 58.16 -11.49 16.23
CA ALA A 18 59.50 -12.05 16.06
C ALA A 18 59.47 -13.29 15.14
N TYR A 19 58.46 -14.15 15.26
CA TYR A 19 58.28 -15.33 14.39
C TYR A 19 57.93 -14.94 12.95
N ILE A 20 57.01 -13.99 12.74
CA ILE A 20 56.61 -13.51 11.40
C ILE A 20 57.78 -12.90 10.63
N ARG A 21 58.66 -12.16 11.32
CA ARG A 21 59.84 -11.54 10.70
C ARG A 21 60.91 -12.54 10.26
N ARG A 22 60.87 -13.80 10.72
CA ARG A 22 61.85 -14.82 10.29
C ARG A 22 61.74 -15.07 8.78
N PRO A 23 62.87 -15.23 8.07
CA PRO A 23 62.88 -15.51 6.65
C PRO A 23 62.54 -16.98 6.41
N GLN A 24 61.24 -17.27 6.30
CA GLN A 24 60.72 -18.58 5.94
C GLN A 24 60.09 -18.52 4.54
N PRO A 25 60.33 -19.52 3.67
CA PRO A 25 59.91 -19.47 2.26
C PRO A 25 58.39 -19.47 2.08
N TYR A 26 57.63 -20.10 2.99
CA TYR A 26 56.19 -20.32 2.83
C TYR A 26 55.28 -19.46 3.73
N ARG A 27 55.79 -18.42 4.41
CA ARG A 27 54.98 -17.56 5.31
C ARG A 27 53.74 -16.97 4.65
N TRP A 28 53.93 -16.30 3.52
CA TRP A 28 52.87 -15.57 2.83
C TRP A 28 51.87 -16.50 2.13
N PRO A 29 52.30 -17.61 1.47
CA PRO A 29 51.37 -18.59 0.95
C PRO A 29 50.48 -19.24 2.02
N ILE A 30 51.05 -19.67 3.15
CA ILE A 30 50.27 -20.33 4.21
C ILE A 30 49.33 -19.32 4.89
N LEU A 31 49.83 -18.11 5.19
CA LEU A 31 49.01 -17.04 5.75
C LEU A 31 47.87 -16.68 4.79
N GLY A 32 48.17 -16.48 3.51
CA GLY A 32 47.17 -16.19 2.48
C GLY A 32 46.11 -17.29 2.35
N LEU A 33 46.52 -18.56 2.35
CA LEU A 33 45.59 -19.69 2.28
C LEU A 33 44.69 -19.77 3.52
N SER A 34 45.25 -19.56 4.71
CA SER A 34 44.45 -19.53 5.95
C SER A 34 43.44 -18.38 5.97
N MET A 35 43.87 -17.17 5.59
CA MET A 35 42.99 -16.00 5.47
C MET A 35 41.92 -16.20 4.39
N LEU A 36 42.24 -16.87 3.28
CA LEU A 36 41.29 -17.17 2.22
C LEU A 36 40.22 -18.15 2.69
N MET A 37 40.61 -19.23 3.39
CA MET A 37 39.66 -20.20 3.93
C MET A 37 38.72 -19.58 4.96
N THR A 38 39.26 -18.85 5.93
CA THR A 38 38.45 -18.16 6.95
C THR A 38 37.63 -17.01 6.35
N GLY A 39 38.24 -16.23 5.45
CA GLY A 39 37.61 -15.10 4.79
C GLY A 39 36.45 -15.51 3.90
N THR A 40 36.54 -16.65 3.21
CA THR A 40 35.44 -17.17 2.36
C THR A 40 34.22 -17.54 3.20
N LEU A 41 34.43 -18.20 4.34
CA LEU A 41 33.35 -18.53 5.27
C LEU A 41 32.68 -17.26 5.80
N LEU A 42 33.48 -16.28 6.26
CA LEU A 42 32.95 -15.02 6.77
C LEU A 42 32.23 -14.20 5.69
N PHE A 43 32.79 -14.17 4.48
CA PHE A 43 32.18 -13.49 3.35
C PHE A 43 30.78 -14.04 3.07
N TRP A 44 30.63 -15.37 3.05
CA TRP A 44 29.34 -16.02 2.84
C TRP A 44 28.32 -15.65 3.92
N VAL A 45 28.72 -15.68 5.20
CA VAL A 45 27.84 -15.28 6.32
C VAL A 45 27.46 -13.80 6.26
N LEU A 46 28.41 -12.92 5.90
CA LEU A 46 28.18 -11.47 5.79
C LEU A 46 27.23 -11.09 4.65
N GLN A 47 27.06 -11.95 3.64
CA GLN A 47 26.15 -11.72 2.53
C GLN A 47 24.68 -12.03 2.87
N GLU A 48 24.43 -12.73 3.98
CA GLU A 48 23.08 -13.12 4.36
C GLU A 48 22.26 -11.89 4.79
N ARG A 49 21.23 -11.56 4.00
CA ARG A 49 20.29 -10.48 4.28
C ARG A 49 18.99 -11.07 4.77
N TYR A 50 18.68 -10.86 6.04
CA TYR A 50 17.38 -11.18 6.60
C TYR A 50 16.41 -10.02 6.38
N TYR A 51 15.32 -10.28 5.64
CA TYR A 51 14.23 -9.32 5.49
C TYR A 51 13.25 -9.51 6.64
N LEU A 52 13.07 -8.47 7.46
CA LEU A 52 12.02 -8.47 8.48
C LEU A 52 10.65 -8.53 7.78
N PRO A 53 9.67 -9.31 8.29
CA PRO A 53 8.30 -9.17 7.82
C PRO A 53 7.86 -7.70 7.96
N PRO A 54 7.02 -7.20 7.03
CA PRO A 54 6.56 -5.82 7.06
C PRO A 54 5.88 -5.53 8.39
N GLU A 55 6.22 -4.39 9.00
CA GLU A 55 5.57 -3.92 10.22
C GLU A 55 4.08 -3.66 9.93
N ARG A 56 3.21 -4.01 10.88
CA ARG A 56 1.77 -3.76 10.71
C ARG A 56 1.53 -2.26 10.56
N PRO A 57 0.67 -1.82 9.63
CA PRO A 57 0.38 -0.40 9.47
C PRO A 57 -0.23 0.17 10.74
N GLN A 58 0.30 1.31 11.19
CA GLN A 58 -0.28 2.04 12.32
C GLN A 58 -1.50 2.83 11.82
N VAL A 59 -2.69 2.38 12.17
CA VAL A 59 -3.95 3.05 11.80
C VAL A 59 -4.27 4.11 12.86
N THR A 60 -4.16 5.39 12.47
CA THR A 60 -4.64 6.50 13.29
C THR A 60 -6.06 6.87 12.87
N TYR A 61 -7.03 6.62 13.74
CA TYR A 61 -8.41 7.04 13.51
C TYR A 61 -8.58 8.51 13.89
N ILE A 62 -8.94 9.35 12.92
CA ILE A 62 -9.32 10.74 13.15
C ILE A 62 -10.85 10.77 13.22
N THR A 63 -11.42 10.86 14.42
CA THR A 63 -12.87 10.90 14.61
C THR A 63 -13.35 12.34 14.75
N THR A 64 -14.35 12.74 13.97
CA THR A 64 -15.02 14.05 14.09
C THR A 64 -16.19 14.03 15.08
N PHE A 65 -16.62 12.85 15.53
CA PHE A 65 -17.71 12.68 16.49
C PHE A 65 -17.19 12.71 17.93
N ALA A 66 -18.05 13.13 18.86
CA ALA A 66 -17.72 13.15 20.27
C ALA A 66 -17.36 11.74 20.78
N PRO A 67 -16.29 11.58 21.58
CA PRO A 67 -15.97 10.30 22.19
C PRO A 67 -17.05 9.93 23.21
N GLY A 68 -17.60 8.71 23.12
CA GLY A 68 -18.58 8.18 24.07
C GLY A 68 -20.05 8.44 23.73
N ARG A 69 -20.36 8.89 22.52
CA ARG A 69 -21.73 8.94 21.97
C ARG A 69 -22.39 7.56 22.08
N THR A 70 -23.64 7.51 22.56
CA THR A 70 -24.39 6.24 22.69
C THR A 70 -24.98 5.82 21.35
N ASP A 71 -25.27 4.53 21.19
CA ASP A 71 -25.93 3.98 19.99
C ASP A 71 -27.27 4.68 19.69
N GLU A 72 -28.02 5.05 20.72
CA GLU A 72 -29.30 5.77 20.61
C GLU A 72 -29.10 7.18 20.03
N GLU A 73 -28.09 7.91 20.53
CA GLU A 73 -27.68 9.20 19.95
C GLU A 73 -27.17 9.05 18.52
N ILE A 74 -26.58 7.89 18.19
CA ILE A 74 -26.17 7.59 16.81
C ILE A 74 -27.36 7.58 15.88
N ILE A 75 -28.33 6.75 16.22
CA ILE A 75 -29.52 6.50 15.43
C ILE A 75 -30.33 7.80 15.29
N ALA A 76 -30.53 8.54 16.38
CA ALA A 76 -31.26 9.80 16.36
C ALA A 76 -30.62 10.84 15.42
N SER A 77 -29.28 10.99 15.48
CA SER A 77 -28.57 11.88 14.57
C SER A 77 -28.65 11.43 13.11
N ASN A 78 -28.64 10.12 12.84
CA ASN A 78 -28.72 9.60 11.49
C ASN A 78 -30.10 9.85 10.88
N ILE A 79 -31.18 9.58 11.62
CA ILE A 79 -32.56 9.85 11.17
C ILE A 79 -32.75 11.34 10.87
N ALA A 80 -32.27 12.22 11.75
CA ALA A 80 -32.36 13.66 11.51
C ALA A 80 -31.58 14.11 10.27
N ASN A 81 -30.43 13.49 9.99
CA ASN A 81 -29.63 13.80 8.81
C ASN A 81 -30.26 13.22 7.54
N GLU A 82 -30.87 12.04 7.62
CA GLU A 82 -31.59 11.41 6.52
C GLU A 82 -32.78 12.27 6.09
N ALA A 83 -33.60 12.73 7.03
CA ALA A 83 -34.71 13.63 6.74
C ALA A 83 -34.27 14.94 6.07
N ARG A 84 -33.14 15.53 6.50
CA ARG A 84 -32.56 16.72 5.84
C ARG A 84 -32.06 16.41 4.44
N LYS A 85 -31.37 15.28 4.27
CA LYS A 85 -30.86 14.84 2.97
C LYS A 85 -32.00 14.63 1.99
N ASP A 86 -33.08 13.98 2.42
CA ASP A 86 -34.25 13.70 1.58
C ASP A 86 -34.96 14.99 1.17
N ALA A 87 -35.13 15.93 2.10
CA ALA A 87 -35.70 17.24 1.79
C ALA A 87 -34.88 18.01 0.75
N LEU A 88 -33.54 18.04 0.93
CA LEU A 88 -32.64 18.68 -0.04
C LEU A 88 -32.62 17.96 -1.39
N ALA A 89 -32.68 16.63 -1.39
CA ALA A 89 -32.73 15.84 -2.61
C ALA A 89 -34.03 16.08 -3.39
N ALA A 90 -35.16 16.21 -2.68
CA ALA A 90 -36.44 16.55 -3.30
C ALA A 90 -36.40 17.95 -3.93
N GLU A 91 -35.87 18.96 -3.23
CA GLU A 91 -35.71 20.30 -3.78
C GLU A 91 -34.79 20.30 -5.01
N GLN A 92 -33.66 19.58 -4.94
CA GLN A 92 -32.74 19.50 -6.06
C GLN A 92 -33.37 18.79 -7.26
N ALA A 93 -34.14 17.73 -7.05
CA ALA A 93 -34.83 17.01 -8.11
C ALA A 93 -35.85 17.91 -8.84
N GLU A 94 -36.60 18.73 -8.09
CA GLU A 94 -37.51 19.72 -8.66
C GLU A 94 -36.76 20.75 -9.51
N ARG A 95 -35.66 21.30 -8.97
CA ARG A 95 -34.81 22.27 -9.69
C ARG A 95 -34.18 21.69 -10.94
N ASP A 96 -33.75 20.44 -10.89
CA ASP A 96 -33.18 19.72 -12.03
C ASP A 96 -34.25 19.44 -13.09
N GLU A 97 -35.49 19.15 -12.70
CA GLU A 97 -36.61 19.00 -13.63
C GLU A 97 -36.92 20.30 -14.36
N ILE A 98 -37.05 21.40 -13.62
CA ILE A 98 -37.23 22.75 -14.18
C ILE A 98 -36.07 23.07 -15.13
N ARG A 99 -34.83 22.80 -14.73
CA ARG A 99 -33.64 23.03 -15.55
C ARG A 99 -33.69 22.22 -16.85
N ARG A 100 -34.06 20.93 -16.79
CA ARG A 100 -34.23 20.08 -17.99
C ARG A 100 -35.31 20.66 -18.91
N GLU A 101 -36.44 21.08 -18.36
CA GLU A 101 -37.52 21.68 -19.15
C GLU A 101 -37.08 22.97 -19.86
N ILE A 102 -36.36 23.85 -19.16
CA ILE A 102 -35.77 25.06 -19.74
C ILE A 102 -34.81 24.72 -20.89
N TYR A 103 -33.95 23.71 -20.73
CA TYR A 103 -33.05 23.30 -21.83
C TYR A 103 -33.79 22.67 -23.00
N ARG A 104 -34.83 21.86 -22.76
CA ARG A 104 -35.67 21.28 -23.83
C ARG A 104 -36.37 22.37 -24.62
N THR A 105 -36.96 23.35 -23.92
CA THR A 105 -37.66 24.46 -24.55
C THR A 105 -36.70 25.35 -25.34
N PHE A 106 -35.52 25.67 -24.78
CA PHE A 106 -34.48 26.41 -25.49
C PHE A 106 -33.98 25.65 -26.73
N GLY A 107 -33.73 24.35 -26.62
CA GLY A 107 -33.29 23.53 -27.74
C GLY A 107 -34.32 23.48 -28.87
N ARG A 108 -35.60 23.36 -28.53
CA ARG A 108 -36.70 23.43 -29.50
C ARG A 108 -36.79 24.80 -30.17
N ALA A 109 -36.64 25.88 -29.40
CA ALA A 109 -36.65 27.25 -29.93
C ALA A 109 -35.44 27.54 -30.84
N ALA A 110 -34.29 26.94 -30.56
CA ALA A 110 -33.08 27.01 -31.40
C ALA A 110 -33.14 26.10 -32.65
N GLY A 111 -34.23 25.36 -32.86
CA GLY A 111 -34.43 24.48 -34.02
C GLY A 111 -33.79 23.09 -33.91
N MET A 112 -33.40 22.65 -32.71
CA MET A 112 -32.86 21.30 -32.48
C MET A 112 -33.96 20.27 -32.23
N ASP A 113 -33.79 19.05 -32.75
CA ASP A 113 -34.67 17.90 -32.47
C ASP A 113 -34.26 17.23 -31.15
N VAL A 114 -34.81 17.76 -30.05
CA VAL A 114 -34.52 17.32 -28.69
C VAL A 114 -34.94 15.86 -28.45
N GLU A 115 -36.02 15.39 -29.06
CA GLU A 115 -36.54 14.02 -28.91
C GLU A 115 -35.61 12.99 -29.57
N LYS A 116 -35.03 13.34 -30.71
CA LYS A 116 -33.99 12.50 -31.34
C LYS A 116 -32.72 12.45 -30.48
N ILE A 117 -32.27 13.60 -29.98
CA ILE A 117 -31.08 13.69 -29.12
C ILE A 117 -31.25 12.88 -27.84
N GLU A 118 -32.40 12.98 -27.16
CA GLU A 118 -32.66 12.22 -25.92
C GLU A 118 -32.69 10.71 -26.16
N ARG A 119 -33.26 10.25 -27.29
CA ARG A 119 -33.26 8.83 -27.66
C ARG A 119 -31.89 8.28 -27.96
N GLU A 120 -31.09 9.02 -28.73
CA GLU A 120 -29.70 8.64 -29.04
C GLU A 120 -28.86 8.59 -27.75
N ALA A 121 -28.98 9.60 -26.88
CA ALA A 121 -28.29 9.64 -25.59
C ALA A 121 -28.76 8.54 -24.61
N ALA A 122 -30.02 8.12 -24.65
CA ALA A 122 -30.49 6.99 -23.85
C ALA A 122 -29.93 5.66 -24.36
N ALA A 123 -29.87 5.47 -25.69
CA ALA A 123 -29.29 4.27 -26.29
C ALA A 123 -27.79 4.16 -26.03
N GLU A 124 -27.06 5.27 -26.04
CA GLU A 124 -25.65 5.34 -25.70
C GLU A 124 -25.40 5.00 -24.23
N ARG A 125 -26.12 5.65 -23.29
CA ARG A 125 -26.02 5.35 -21.85
C ARG A 125 -26.28 3.88 -21.52
N ALA A 126 -27.30 3.27 -22.13
CA ALA A 126 -27.59 1.85 -21.92
C ALA A 126 -26.45 0.93 -22.40
N ARG A 127 -25.76 1.29 -23.49
CA ARG A 127 -24.59 0.54 -23.98
C ARG A 127 -23.39 0.71 -23.06
N GLU A 128 -23.15 1.92 -22.57
CA GLU A 128 -22.08 2.21 -21.61
C GLU A 128 -22.30 1.48 -20.29
N GLU A 129 -23.51 1.51 -19.73
CA GLU A 129 -23.86 0.79 -18.51
C GLU A 129 -23.69 -0.72 -18.67
N ALA A 130 -24.10 -1.29 -19.81
CA ALA A 130 -23.89 -2.70 -20.10
C ALA A 130 -22.40 -3.06 -20.22
N ALA A 131 -21.59 -2.20 -20.86
CA ALA A 131 -20.15 -2.39 -20.98
C ALA A 131 -19.44 -2.26 -19.61
N GLU A 132 -19.80 -1.28 -18.79
CA GLU A 132 -19.27 -1.10 -17.44
C GLU A 132 -19.66 -2.26 -16.51
N LYS A 133 -20.89 -2.75 -16.61
CA LYS A 133 -21.32 -3.94 -15.87
C LYS A 133 -20.48 -5.17 -16.27
N ALA A 134 -20.29 -5.40 -17.56
CA ALA A 134 -19.46 -6.49 -18.06
C ALA A 134 -17.99 -6.37 -17.60
N ARG A 135 -17.44 -5.16 -17.58
CA ARG A 135 -16.09 -4.88 -17.04
C ARG A 135 -16.01 -5.19 -15.55
N ARG A 136 -16.98 -4.75 -14.75
CA ARG A 136 -17.03 -5.05 -13.30
C ARG A 136 -17.13 -6.55 -13.04
N GLU A 137 -17.96 -7.25 -13.79
CA GLU A 137 -18.10 -8.71 -13.68
C GLU A 137 -16.81 -9.44 -14.07
N ALA A 138 -16.10 -8.99 -15.10
CA ALA A 138 -14.80 -9.53 -15.49
C ALA A 138 -13.73 -9.34 -14.40
N LEU A 139 -13.64 -8.13 -13.82
CA LEU A 139 -12.71 -7.82 -12.73
C LEU A 139 -13.00 -8.65 -11.46
N ILE A 140 -14.28 -8.84 -11.12
CA ILE A 140 -14.67 -9.69 -9.99
C ILE A 140 -14.31 -11.15 -10.30
N GLY A 141 -14.58 -11.65 -11.51
CA GLY A 141 -14.25 -13.02 -11.93
C GLY A 141 -12.74 -13.32 -11.90
N GLU A 142 -11.91 -12.35 -12.29
CA GLU A 142 -10.46 -12.44 -12.25
C GLU A 142 -9.92 -12.44 -10.81
N SER A 143 -10.52 -11.64 -9.91
CA SER A 143 -10.13 -11.62 -8.48
C SER A 143 -10.44 -12.90 -7.70
N ILE A 144 -11.36 -13.75 -8.20
CA ILE A 144 -11.70 -15.04 -7.59
C ILE A 144 -10.81 -16.17 -8.14
N ALA A 145 -10.13 -15.94 -9.27
CA ALA A 145 -9.26 -16.90 -9.94
C ALA A 145 -7.79 -16.85 -9.49
N GLU A 146 -7.40 -15.88 -8.64
CA GLU A 146 -6.11 -15.85 -7.93
C GLU A 146 -6.28 -16.37 -6.49
N PRO A 147 -6.28 -17.71 -6.25
CA PRO A 147 -5.99 -18.21 -4.92
C PRO A 147 -4.52 -17.91 -4.63
N ALA A 148 -4.27 -17.20 -3.53
CA ALA A 148 -2.95 -16.93 -2.99
C ALA A 148 -2.11 -18.22 -2.91
N GLU A 149 -1.03 -18.27 -3.67
CA GLU A 149 0.10 -19.20 -3.47
C GLU A 149 0.93 -18.80 -2.24
#